data_AF-A0AAD5KB56-F1
#
_entry.id   AF-A0AAD5KB56-F1
#
_cell.length_a   1.000
_cell.length_b   1.000
_cell.length_c   1.000
_cell.angle_alpha   90.00
_cell.angle_beta   90.00
_cell.angle_gamma   90.00
#
_symmetry.space_group_name_H-M   'P 1'
#
loop_
_entity.id
_entity.type
_entity.pdbx_description
1 polymer ?
#
loop_
_entity_poly.entity_id
_entity_poly.type
_entity_poly.pdbx_seq_one_letter_code
_entity_poly.pdbx_strand_id
1 'polypeptide(L)'
;MYYDPAEVIGDSHYHARHSFTRKFCGCMSLRGGCAIVCAFWAGLHLYIAIMAFQLSNPVFSYLDRIALNVMGGICVLFVTISFYDLISLFLESMLLLRIAHRLTWIVVAFFLICYFVCIILFGIQKQQFREWCIESAFTDQGYQQDMSFQVAEVYNCDKLWEDELKLAIAIFMICAACYVSYGIYTHATNTSLFHC
;
A
#
# COMPACT_ATOMS: atom_id res chain seq x y z
N MET A 1 -1.48 23.41 78.46
CA MET A 1 -1.84 22.18 77.72
C MET A 1 -1.63 22.46 76.23
N TYR A 2 -0.40 22.35 75.75
CA TYR A 2 -0.03 21.77 74.44
C TYR A 2 1.49 21.75 74.33
N TYR A 3 2.00 20.63 73.81
CA TYR A 3 3.37 20.17 73.77
C TYR A 3 4.27 20.96 72.80
N ASP A 4 5.56 21.01 73.14
CA ASP A 4 6.73 21.30 72.29
C ASP A 4 7.33 19.94 71.78
N PRO A 5 8.44 19.89 71.02
CA PRO A 5 8.56 19.70 69.58
C PRO A 5 9.15 18.32 69.16
N ALA A 6 9.34 18.13 67.84
CA ALA A 6 10.18 17.14 67.13
C ALA A 6 9.45 16.03 66.32
N GLU A 7 9.70 16.07 65.00
CA GLU A 7 10.21 14.94 64.20
C GLU A 7 9.30 13.69 64.00
N VAL A 8 8.56 13.66 62.88
CA VAL A 8 8.34 12.41 62.13
C VAL A 8 8.39 12.69 60.62
N ILE A 9 9.44 12.15 60.03
CA ILE A 9 9.70 11.89 58.62
C ILE A 9 8.44 11.40 57.92
N GLY A 10 8.02 12.11 56.88
CA GLY A 10 6.93 11.71 56.00
C GLY A 10 7.34 11.93 54.55
N ASP A 11 8.11 10.98 54.02
CA ASP A 11 8.25 10.74 52.59
C ASP A 11 6.87 10.61 51.96
N SER A 12 6.28 11.71 51.55
CA SER A 12 5.12 11.68 50.67
C SER A 12 5.62 11.74 49.24
N HIS A 13 6.25 10.63 48.85
CA HIS A 13 6.13 10.08 47.51
C HIS A 13 4.64 10.09 47.12
N TYR A 14 4.17 11.20 46.55
CA TYR A 14 2.94 11.21 45.77
C TYR A 14 3.20 10.48 44.45
N HIS A 15 3.46 9.17 44.57
CA HIS A 15 3.26 8.22 43.49
C HIS A 15 1.76 8.28 43.15
N ALA A 16 1.46 8.94 42.03
CA ALA A 16 0.16 8.84 41.39
C ALA A 16 -0.23 7.36 41.28
N ARG A 17 -1.25 6.96 42.05
CA ARG A 17 -1.67 5.57 42.30
C ARG A 17 -2.57 4.98 41.21
N HIS A 18 -2.46 5.48 39.98
CA HIS A 18 -3.09 4.89 38.81
C HIS A 18 -2.08 4.81 37.66
N SER A 19 -1.66 3.59 37.34
CA SER A 19 -0.79 3.28 36.20
C SER A 19 -1.46 3.55 34.83
N PHE A 20 -2.76 3.83 34.79
CA PHE A 20 -3.52 4.04 33.55
C PHE A 20 -3.52 5.49 33.04
N THR A 21 -3.05 6.47 33.82
CA THR A 21 -3.06 7.88 33.42
C THR A 21 -1.68 8.47 33.13
N ARG A 22 -0.59 7.70 33.32
CA ARG A 22 0.69 8.00 32.67
C ARG A 22 0.59 7.59 31.21
N LYS A 23 -0.06 8.43 30.40
CA LYS A 23 0.11 8.40 28.95
C LYS A 23 1.57 8.74 28.71
N PHE A 24 2.37 7.71 28.46
CA PHE A 24 3.73 7.88 28.00
C PHE A 24 3.66 8.58 26.64
N CYS A 25 3.71 9.91 26.66
CA CYS A 25 3.88 10.73 25.47
C CYS A 25 5.31 10.64 24.90
N GLY A 26 5.99 9.52 25.16
CA GLY A 26 7.40 9.27 24.87
C GLY A 26 7.64 8.13 23.88
N CYS A 27 6.63 7.60 23.20
CA CYS A 27 6.84 6.59 22.16
C CYS A 27 7.29 7.22 20.84
N MET A 28 8.56 7.62 20.80
CA MET A 28 9.28 7.92 19.56
C MET A 28 9.23 6.76 18.53
N SER A 29 8.89 5.55 18.99
CA SER A 29 8.69 4.35 18.16
C SER A 29 7.43 4.39 17.27
N LEU A 30 6.32 5.02 17.68
CA LEU A 30 5.08 4.97 16.90
C LEU A 30 5.16 5.87 15.65
N ARG A 31 5.81 7.03 15.78
CA ARG A 31 6.09 7.94 14.65
C ARG A 31 7.09 7.35 13.68
N GLY A 32 8.17 6.75 14.18
CA GLY A 32 9.14 6.05 13.35
C GLY A 32 8.52 4.91 12.56
N GLY A 33 7.67 4.10 13.21
CA GLY A 33 6.93 3.02 12.54
C GLY A 33 6.02 3.53 11.42
N CYS A 34 5.23 4.59 11.69
CA CYS A 34 4.37 5.19 10.66
C CYS A 34 5.19 5.71 9.48
N ALA A 35 6.28 6.46 9.75
CA ALA A 35 7.13 7.02 8.69
C ALA A 35 7.78 5.93 7.80
N ILE A 36 8.25 4.83 8.40
CA ILE A 36 8.82 3.69 7.66
C ILE A 36 7.76 3.06 6.75
N VAL A 37 6.55 2.85 7.28
CA VAL A 37 5.46 2.25 6.50
C VAL A 37 5.04 3.18 5.36
N CYS A 38 4.88 4.48 5.60
CA CYS A 38 4.58 5.46 4.55
C CYS A 38 5.67 5.48 3.47
N ALA A 39 6.96 5.45 3.84
CA ALA A 39 8.07 5.42 2.90
C ALA A 39 8.10 4.12 2.07
N PHE A 40 7.84 2.97 2.70
CA PHE A 40 7.75 1.68 2.02
C PHE A 40 6.63 1.69 0.96
N TRP A 41 5.44 2.14 1.32
CA TRP A 41 4.32 2.25 0.38
C TRP A 41 4.57 3.26 -0.73
N ALA A 42 5.17 4.42 -0.41
CA ALA A 42 5.57 5.39 -1.42
C ALA A 42 6.55 4.79 -2.42
N GLY A 43 7.55 4.03 -1.96
CA GLY A 43 8.50 3.34 -2.83
C GLY A 43 7.84 2.29 -3.72
N LEU A 44 6.93 1.48 -3.17
CA LEU A 44 6.19 0.46 -3.91
C LEU A 44 5.32 1.09 -5.01
N HIS A 45 4.56 2.14 -4.69
CA HIS A 45 3.74 2.83 -5.69
C HIS A 45 4.55 3.58 -6.73
N LEU A 46 5.69 4.15 -6.34
CA LEU A 46 6.61 4.77 -7.29
C LEU A 46 7.17 3.73 -8.27
N TYR A 47 7.54 2.54 -7.80
CA TYR A 47 7.98 1.45 -8.65
C TYR A 47 6.89 1.03 -9.65
N ILE A 48 5.65 0.84 -9.19
CA ILE A 48 4.52 0.51 -10.08
C ILE A 48 4.27 1.63 -11.09
N ALA A 49 4.35 2.90 -10.68
CA ALA A 49 4.17 4.04 -11.58
C ALA A 49 5.22 4.08 -12.69
N ILE A 50 6.49 3.83 -12.38
CA ILE A 50 7.57 3.80 -13.37
C ILE A 50 7.32 2.68 -14.39
N MET A 51 6.99 1.48 -13.92
CA MET A 51 6.68 0.35 -14.80
C MET A 51 5.48 0.65 -15.70
N ALA A 52 4.42 1.23 -15.15
CA ALA A 52 3.22 1.60 -15.90
C ALA A 52 3.53 2.57 -17.06
N PHE A 53 4.42 3.55 -16.85
CA PHE A 53 4.86 4.45 -17.92
C PHE A 53 5.78 3.80 -18.95
N GLN A 54 6.47 2.71 -18.58
CA GLN A 54 7.20 1.87 -19.53
C GLN A 54 6.26 0.92 -20.31
N LEU A 55 4.94 1.06 -20.14
CA LEU A 55 3.92 0.20 -20.76
C LEU A 55 4.10 -1.28 -20.41
N SER A 56 4.67 -1.55 -19.23
CA SER A 56 4.85 -2.90 -18.70
C SER A 56 4.26 -2.97 -17.29
N ASN A 57 3.80 -4.15 -16.89
CA ASN A 57 3.29 -4.37 -15.53
C ASN A 57 3.86 -5.67 -14.99
N PRO A 58 4.42 -5.69 -13.77
CA PRO A 58 4.91 -6.93 -13.16
C PRO A 58 3.82 -8.00 -12.94
N VAL A 59 2.53 -7.63 -12.94
CA VAL A 59 1.43 -8.55 -12.67
C VAL A 59 0.73 -9.06 -13.93
N PHE A 60 0.62 -8.22 -14.97
CA PHE A 60 -0.10 -8.54 -16.20
C PHE A 60 0.85 -8.45 -17.37
N SER A 61 0.98 -9.54 -18.13
CA SER A 61 1.83 -9.57 -19.33
C SER A 61 1.24 -8.74 -20.48
N TYR A 62 -0.09 -8.69 -20.58
CA TYR A 62 -0.81 -7.91 -21.58
C TYR A 62 -1.96 -7.15 -20.94
N LEU A 63 -1.93 -5.83 -21.02
CA LEU A 63 -3.01 -4.95 -20.59
C LEU A 63 -3.07 -3.74 -21.52
N ASP A 64 -4.27 -3.24 -21.78
CA ASP A 64 -4.46 -2.06 -22.62
C ASP A 64 -3.63 -0.86 -22.13
N ARG A 65 -3.00 -0.16 -23.07
CA ARG A 65 -2.17 1.04 -22.80
C ARG A 65 -2.93 2.11 -22.00
N ILE A 66 -4.22 2.24 -22.26
CA ILE A 66 -5.09 3.19 -21.56
C ILE A 66 -5.21 2.81 -20.08
N ALA A 67 -5.45 1.53 -19.78
CA ALA A 67 -5.57 1.05 -18.41
C ALA A 67 -4.25 1.19 -17.64
N LEU A 68 -3.11 0.89 -18.29
CA LEU A 68 -1.77 1.08 -17.72
C LEU A 68 -1.50 2.55 -17.36
N ASN A 69 -1.81 3.48 -18.27
CA ASN A 69 -1.59 4.92 -18.04
C ASN A 69 -2.47 5.46 -16.90
N VAL A 70 -3.74 5.02 -16.84
CA VAL A 70 -4.66 5.41 -15.74
C VAL A 70 -4.13 4.89 -14.40
N MET A 71 -3.69 3.63 -14.36
CA MET A 71 -3.13 3.03 -13.15
C MET A 71 -1.85 3.73 -12.69
N GLY A 72 -0.94 4.05 -13.62
CA GLY A 72 0.26 4.82 -13.35
C GLY A 72 -0.05 6.21 -12.78
N GLY A 73 -1.04 6.91 -13.34
CA GLY A 73 -1.49 8.21 -12.83
C GLY A 73 -1.99 8.13 -11.37
N ILE A 74 -2.75 7.10 -11.02
CA ILE A 74 -3.23 6.89 -9.65
C ILE A 74 -2.07 6.57 -8.70
N CYS A 75 -1.10 5.77 -9.13
CA CYS A 75 0.09 5.48 -8.33
C CYS A 75 0.91 6.76 -8.05
N VAL A 76 1.04 7.67 -9.03
CA VAL A 76 1.68 8.98 -8.81
C VAL A 76 0.93 9.81 -7.77
N LEU A 77 -0.41 9.85 -7.83
CA LEU A 77 -1.22 10.53 -6.80
C LEU A 77 -1.06 9.89 -5.42
N PHE A 78 -0.91 8.56 -5.36
CA PHE A 78 -0.64 7.86 -4.10
C PHE A 78 0.71 8.28 -3.51
N VAL A 79 1.74 8.38 -4.34
CA VAL A 79 3.08 8.80 -3.92
C VAL A 79 3.05 10.23 -3.37
N THR A 80 2.39 11.17 -4.04
CA THR A 80 2.33 12.58 -3.58
C THR A 80 1.61 12.69 -2.23
N ILE A 81 0.54 11.92 -2.02
CA ILE A 81 -0.19 11.89 -0.73
C ILE A 81 0.65 11.22 0.34
N SER A 82 1.41 10.17 0.01
CA SER A 82 2.31 9.51 0.96
C SER A 82 3.44 10.45 1.42
N PHE A 83 3.98 11.28 0.52
CA PHE A 83 4.91 12.34 0.88
C PHE A 83 4.25 13.44 1.74
N TYR A 84 3.01 13.82 1.42
CA TYR A 84 2.25 14.77 2.24
C TYR A 84 2.03 14.26 3.67
N ASP A 85 1.68 12.98 3.83
CA ASP A 85 1.53 12.32 5.14
C ASP A 85 2.87 12.29 5.91
N LEU A 86 3.97 11.98 5.22
CA LEU A 86 5.31 12.00 5.81
C LEU A 86 5.68 13.40 6.32
N ILE A 87 5.45 14.46 5.54
CA ILE A 87 5.67 15.85 5.97
C ILE A 87 4.76 16.22 7.15
N SER A 88 3.49 15.81 7.10
CA SER A 88 2.51 16.04 8.17
C SER A 88 2.95 15.44 9.51
N LEU A 89 3.57 14.25 9.48
CA LEU A 89 4.14 13.60 10.66
C LEU A 89 5.29 14.42 11.28
N PHE A 90 6.13 15.07 10.48
CA PHE A 90 7.26 15.90 10.93
C PHE A 90 6.83 17.28 11.43
N LEU A 91 5.79 17.89 10.86
CA LEU A 91 5.31 19.22 11.26
C LEU A 91 4.45 19.22 12.54
N GLU A 92 4.21 18.05 13.13
CA GLU A 92 3.49 17.84 14.41
C GLU A 92 2.11 18.53 14.52
N SER A 93 1.46 18.79 13.38
CA SER A 93 0.23 19.56 13.35
C SER A 93 -0.99 18.64 13.27
N MET A 94 -1.80 18.69 14.33
CA MET A 94 -2.98 17.83 14.52
C MET A 94 -4.00 17.94 13.37
N LEU A 95 -4.15 19.15 12.81
CA LEU A 95 -5.08 19.40 11.71
C LEU A 95 -4.59 18.78 10.41
N LEU A 96 -3.29 18.89 10.10
CA LEU A 96 -2.71 18.29 8.90
C LEU A 96 -2.76 16.76 8.98
N LEU A 97 -2.50 16.16 10.14
CA LEU A 97 -2.55 14.71 10.30
C LEU A 97 -3.96 14.16 10.07
N ARG A 98 -4.99 14.87 10.54
CA ARG A 98 -6.39 14.48 10.32
C ARG A 98 -6.80 14.57 8.85
N ILE A 99 -6.31 15.58 8.13
CA ILE A 99 -6.56 15.72 6.68
C ILE A 99 -5.83 14.63 5.92
N ALA A 100 -4.53 14.44 6.19
CA ALA A 100 -3.69 13.42 5.56
C ALA A 100 -4.32 12.02 5.72
N HIS A 101 -4.75 11.66 6.92
CA HIS A 101 -5.41 10.37 7.17
C HIS A 101 -6.66 10.15 6.31
N ARG A 102 -7.52 11.17 6.15
CA ARG A 102 -8.71 11.05 5.29
C ARG A 102 -8.34 10.92 3.82
N LEU A 103 -7.35 11.70 3.36
CA LEU A 103 -6.86 11.62 1.97
C LEU A 103 -6.27 10.25 1.67
N THR A 104 -5.50 9.68 2.59
CA THR A 104 -4.94 8.34 2.49
C THR A 104 -6.04 7.29 2.32
N TRP A 105 -7.11 7.33 3.13
CA TRP A 105 -8.24 6.41 2.97
C TRP A 105 -8.96 6.54 1.63
N ILE A 106 -9.20 7.78 1.17
CA ILE A 106 -9.85 8.03 -0.12
C ILE A 106 -9.01 7.44 -1.27
N VAL A 107 -7.71 7.65 -1.25
CA VAL A 107 -6.83 7.20 -2.33
C VAL A 107 -6.55 5.70 -2.28
N VAL A 108 -6.47 5.09 -1.09
CA VAL A 108 -6.45 3.64 -0.95
C VAL A 108 -7.72 3.01 -1.55
N ALA A 109 -8.89 3.56 -1.25
CA ALA A 109 -10.15 3.07 -1.80
C ALA A 109 -10.18 3.21 -3.33
N PHE A 110 -9.74 4.35 -3.86
CA PHE A 110 -9.66 4.58 -5.30
C PHE A 110 -8.69 3.63 -6.00
N PHE A 111 -7.51 3.39 -5.40
CA PHE A 111 -6.53 2.44 -5.91
C PHE A 111 -7.07 1.00 -5.96
N LEU A 112 -7.75 0.54 -4.89
CA LEU A 112 -8.34 -0.79 -4.85
C LEU A 112 -9.43 -0.97 -5.91
N ILE A 113 -10.29 0.04 -6.10
CA ILE A 113 -11.32 0.02 -7.15
C ILE A 113 -10.65 -0.04 -8.53
N CYS A 114 -9.62 0.78 -8.79
CA CYS A 114 -8.93 0.76 -10.06
C CYS A 114 -8.24 -0.59 -10.33
N TYR A 115 -7.56 -1.15 -9.34
CA TYR A 115 -6.92 -2.47 -9.46
C TYR A 115 -7.95 -3.56 -9.76
N PHE A 116 -9.11 -3.51 -9.11
CA PHE A 116 -10.21 -4.44 -9.36
C PHE A 116 -10.75 -4.32 -10.80
N VAL A 117 -10.90 -3.10 -11.31
CA VAL A 117 -11.29 -2.87 -12.72
C VAL A 117 -10.24 -3.43 -13.67
N CYS A 118 -8.94 -3.27 -13.38
CA CYS A 118 -7.86 -3.87 -14.19
C CYS A 118 -7.96 -5.40 -14.25
N ILE A 119 -8.26 -6.07 -13.12
CA ILE A 119 -8.49 -7.52 -13.10
C ILE A 119 -9.66 -7.90 -14.00
N ILE A 120 -10.77 -7.17 -13.93
CA ILE A 120 -11.96 -7.46 -14.77
C ILE A 120 -11.63 -7.27 -16.25
N LEU A 121 -10.96 -6.18 -16.61
CA LEU A 121 -10.57 -5.91 -18.00
C LEU A 121 -9.66 -7.03 -18.54
N PHE A 122 -8.66 -7.44 -17.77
CA PHE A 122 -7.80 -8.57 -18.11
C PHE A 122 -8.59 -9.88 -18.26
N GLY A 123 -9.58 -10.10 -17.39
CA GLY A 123 -10.46 -11.26 -17.45
C GLY A 123 -11.31 -11.32 -18.72
N ILE A 124 -11.79 -10.17 -19.21
CA ILE A 124 -12.62 -10.08 -20.42
C ILE A 124 -11.77 -10.22 -21.68
N GLN A 125 -10.53 -9.74 -21.68
CA GLN A 125 -9.64 -9.70 -22.84
C GLN A 125 -8.89 -11.01 -23.12
N LYS A 126 -9.44 -12.17 -22.72
CA LYS A 126 -8.80 -13.48 -22.89
C LYS A 126 -8.39 -13.77 -24.34
N GLN A 127 -9.24 -13.40 -25.31
CA GLN A 127 -8.97 -13.67 -26.73
C GLN A 127 -7.78 -12.85 -27.24
N GLN A 128 -7.72 -11.55 -26.91
CA GLN A 128 -6.63 -10.66 -27.32
C GLN A 128 -5.30 -11.06 -26.65
N PHE A 129 -5.36 -11.50 -25.39
CA PHE A 129 -4.19 -12.06 -24.70
C PHE A 129 -3.62 -13.28 -25.43
N ARG A 130 -4.48 -14.19 -25.89
CA ARG A 130 -4.06 -15.41 -26.59
C ARG A 130 -3.37 -15.09 -27.91
N GLU A 131 -3.91 -14.15 -28.67
CA GLU A 131 -3.32 -13.70 -29.93
C GLU A 131 -1.93 -13.06 -29.70
N TRP A 132 -1.82 -12.16 -28.71
CA TRP A 132 -0.54 -11.57 -28.31
C TRP A 132 0.49 -12.59 -27.81
N CYS A 133 0.07 -13.57 -27.01
CA CYS A 133 0.95 -14.62 -26.47
C CYS A 133 1.58 -15.44 -27.59
N ILE A 134 0.79 -15.83 -28.58
CA ILE A 134 1.24 -16.59 -29.74
C ILE A 134 2.20 -15.75 -30.60
N GLU A 135 1.87 -14.48 -30.88
CA GLU A 135 2.71 -13.57 -31.67
C GLU A 135 4.07 -13.29 -30.99
N SER A 136 4.05 -13.10 -29.68
CA SER A 136 5.25 -12.84 -28.88
C SER A 136 6.17 -14.06 -28.85
N ALA A 137 5.61 -15.27 -28.71
CA ALA A 137 6.38 -16.52 -28.75
C ALA A 137 7.09 -16.74 -30.10
N PHE A 138 6.50 -16.32 -31.22
CA PHE A 138 7.14 -16.39 -32.54
C PHE A 138 8.27 -15.37 -32.71
N THR A 139 8.08 -14.16 -32.18
CA THR A 139 9.04 -13.07 -32.31
C THR A 139 10.34 -13.37 -31.57
N ASP A 140 10.24 -13.94 -30.36
CA ASP A 140 11.41 -14.28 -29.54
C ASP A 140 12.22 -15.46 -30.08
N GLN A 141 11.60 -16.37 -30.84
CA GLN A 141 12.28 -17.55 -31.39
C GLN A 141 12.82 -17.35 -32.81
N GLY A 142 12.52 -16.23 -33.48
CA GLY A 142 13.04 -15.93 -34.82
C GLY A 142 12.65 -16.94 -35.90
N TYR A 143 11.62 -17.75 -35.69
CA TYR A 143 11.26 -18.89 -36.55
C TYR A 143 10.19 -18.51 -37.59
N GLN A 144 10.48 -18.76 -38.87
CA GLN A 144 9.52 -18.63 -39.97
C GLN A 144 8.47 -19.75 -39.94
N GLN A 145 7.20 -19.34 -39.86
CA GLN A 145 5.90 -19.93 -40.29
C GLN A 145 5.64 -21.46 -40.29
N ASP A 146 6.62 -22.32 -40.60
CA ASP A 146 6.45 -23.76 -40.85
C ASP A 146 6.38 -24.61 -39.56
N MET A 147 6.82 -24.06 -38.41
CA MET A 147 6.67 -24.68 -37.07
C MET A 147 5.49 -24.10 -36.26
N SER A 148 4.61 -23.32 -36.89
CA SER A 148 3.50 -22.62 -36.21
C SER A 148 2.58 -23.53 -35.41
N PHE A 149 2.43 -24.79 -35.83
CA PHE A 149 1.61 -25.77 -35.14
C PHE A 149 2.26 -26.31 -33.84
N GLN A 150 3.59 -26.51 -33.84
CA GLN A 150 4.30 -27.05 -32.69
C GLN A 150 4.53 -26.01 -31.58
N VAL A 151 4.80 -24.75 -31.92
CA VAL A 151 5.02 -23.69 -30.92
C VAL A 151 3.72 -23.35 -30.17
N ALA A 152 2.58 -23.37 -30.86
CA ALA A 152 1.26 -23.18 -30.25
C ALA A 152 0.85 -24.35 -29.33
N GLU A 153 1.38 -25.56 -29.57
CA GLU A 153 1.18 -26.73 -28.70
C GLU A 153 2.14 -26.73 -27.49
N VAL A 154 3.35 -26.16 -27.65
CA VAL A 154 4.37 -26.09 -26.58
C VAL A 154 4.07 -24.97 -25.57
N TYR A 155 3.59 -23.81 -26.03
CA TYR A 155 3.21 -22.70 -25.15
C TYR A 155 1.72 -22.74 -24.80
N ASN A 156 1.43 -23.20 -23.58
CA ASN A 156 0.07 -23.30 -23.09
C ASN A 156 -0.44 -21.92 -22.60
N CYS A 157 -0.69 -21.01 -23.55
CA CYS A 157 -1.11 -19.62 -23.28
C CYS A 157 -2.37 -19.53 -22.42
N ASP A 158 -3.28 -20.51 -22.52
CA ASP A 158 -4.47 -20.58 -21.68
C ASP A 158 -4.11 -20.81 -20.20
N LYS A 159 -3.13 -21.68 -19.93
CA LYS A 159 -2.65 -21.93 -18.58
C LYS A 159 -1.92 -20.72 -18.00
N LEU A 160 -1.10 -20.05 -18.83
CA LEU A 160 -0.40 -18.84 -18.42
C LEU A 160 -1.38 -17.72 -18.03
N TRP A 161 -2.42 -17.51 -18.85
CA TRP A 161 -3.49 -16.55 -18.55
C TRP A 161 -4.20 -16.86 -17.23
N GLU A 162 -4.52 -18.14 -16.98
CA GLU A 162 -5.15 -18.54 -15.72
C GLU A 162 -4.24 -18.29 -14.50
N ASP A 163 -2.95 -18.57 -14.62
CA ASP A 163 -1.99 -18.38 -13.55
C ASP A 163 -1.76 -16.89 -13.26
N GLU A 164 -1.68 -16.04 -14.28
CA GLU A 164 -1.62 -14.58 -14.15
C GLU A 164 -2.89 -14.02 -13.48
N LEU A 165 -4.07 -14.49 -13.88
CA LEU A 165 -5.34 -14.06 -13.28
C LEU A 165 -5.42 -14.45 -11.80
N LYS A 166 -5.03 -15.69 -11.45
CA LYS A 166 -5.00 -16.15 -10.05
C LYS A 166 -3.99 -15.35 -9.22
N LEU A 167 -2.82 -15.04 -9.78
CA LEU A 167 -1.81 -14.23 -9.13
C LEU A 167 -2.32 -12.80 -8.87
N ALA A 168 -2.97 -12.17 -9.86
CA ALA A 168 -3.54 -10.84 -9.71
C ALA A 168 -4.61 -10.79 -8.61
N ILE A 169 -5.48 -11.79 -8.52
CA ILE A 169 -6.49 -11.89 -7.46
C ILE A 169 -5.81 -12.10 -6.09
N ALA A 170 -4.77 -12.95 -6.01
CA ALA A 170 -4.02 -13.15 -4.78
C ALA A 170 -3.35 -11.86 -4.29
N ILE A 171 -2.71 -11.12 -5.20
CA ILE A 171 -2.09 -9.82 -4.90
C ILE A 171 -3.15 -8.82 -4.42
N PHE A 172 -4.32 -8.76 -5.07
CA PHE A 172 -5.42 -7.90 -4.63
C PHE A 172 -5.81 -8.17 -3.17
N MET A 173 -5.98 -9.44 -2.81
CA MET A 173 -6.36 -9.85 -1.45
C MET A 173 -5.28 -9.46 -0.42
N ILE A 174 -4.01 -9.67 -0.75
CA ILE A 174 -2.87 -9.29 0.10
C ILE A 174 -2.83 -7.77 0.27
N CYS A 175 -2.92 -7.01 -0.83
CA CYS A 175 -2.94 -5.56 -0.80
C CYS A 175 -4.10 -5.03 0.04
N ALA A 176 -5.32 -5.55 -0.14
CA ALA A 176 -6.49 -5.16 0.65
C ALA A 176 -6.26 -5.39 2.16
N ALA A 177 -5.74 -6.55 2.56
CA ALA A 177 -5.44 -6.86 3.95
C ALA A 177 -4.35 -5.93 4.54
N CYS A 178 -3.29 -5.67 3.78
CA CYS A 178 -2.21 -4.79 4.18
C CYS A 178 -2.68 -3.32 4.30
N TYR A 179 -3.56 -2.85 3.41
CA TYR A 179 -4.13 -1.50 3.48
C TYR A 179 -5.08 -1.31 4.66
N VAL A 180 -5.92 -2.30 4.97
CA VAL A 180 -6.75 -2.26 6.18
C VAL A 180 -5.87 -2.17 7.42
N SER A 181 -4.80 -2.96 7.48
CA SER A 181 -3.83 -2.89 8.57
C SER A 181 -3.21 -1.49 8.66
N TYR A 182 -2.77 -0.92 7.55
CA TYR A 182 -2.21 0.43 7.49
C TYR A 182 -3.19 1.52 7.95
N GLY A 183 -4.46 1.42 7.55
CA GLY A 183 -5.53 2.32 8.00
C GLY A 183 -5.76 2.25 9.51
N ILE A 184 -5.70 1.05 10.10
CA ILE A 184 -5.81 0.86 11.55
C ILE A 184 -4.60 1.47 12.27
N TYR A 185 -3.38 1.27 11.77
CA TYR A 185 -2.18 1.84 12.35
C TYR A 185 -2.23 3.37 12.36
N THR A 186 -2.55 4.00 11.23
CA THR A 186 -2.64 5.47 11.14
C THR A 186 -3.75 6.04 12.04
N HIS A 187 -4.87 5.34 12.18
CA HIS A 187 -5.94 5.72 13.11
C HIS A 187 -5.48 5.65 14.58
N ALA A 188 -4.79 4.57 14.96
CA ALA A 188 -4.23 4.41 16.31
C ALA A 188 -3.26 5.55 16.65
N THR A 189 -2.37 5.93 15.71
CA THR A 189 -1.45 7.07 15.88
C THR A 189 -2.21 8.37 16.14
N ASN A 190 -3.26 8.64 15.38
CA ASN A 190 -4.09 9.82 15.55
C ASN A 190 -4.74 9.88 16.94
N THR A 191 -5.35 8.77 17.41
CA THR A 191 -5.98 8.70 18.75
C THR A 191 -4.98 8.83 19.90
N SER A 192 -3.76 8.32 19.73
CA SER A 192 -2.71 8.43 20.75
C SER A 192 -2.22 9.88 20.92
N LEU A 193 -2.17 10.66 19.84
CA LEU A 193 -1.88 12.10 19.84
C LEU A 193 -3.01 12.93 20.50
N PHE A 194 -4.27 12.54 20.35
CA PHE A 194 -5.42 13.25 20.95
C PHE A 194 -5.40 13.30 22.48
N HIS A 195 -4.65 12.40 23.10
CA HIS A 195 -4.81 12.08 24.50
C HIS A 195 -3.65 12.56 25.38
N CYS A 196 -2.60 13.14 24.79
CA CYS A 196 -1.31 13.43 25.42
C CYS A 196 -1.16 14.82 26.09
#